data_AF-X1C7M1-F1
#
_entry.id   AF-X1C7M1-F1
#
_cell.length_a   1.000
_cell.length_b   1.000
_cell.length_c   1.000
_cell.angle_alpha   90.00
_cell.angle_beta   90.00
_cell.angle_gamma   90.00
#
_symmetry.space_group_name_H-M   'P 1'
#
loop_
_entity.id
_entity.type
_entity.pdbx_description
1 polymer ?
#
loop_
_entity_poly.entity_id
_entity_poly.type
_entity_poly.pdbx_seq_one_letter_code
_entity_poly.pdbx_strand_id
1 'polypeptide(L)'
;MPKSSKMPIRDIYLIHESGLVLVSRHYHNGDTQPDIIGGFFIAMANFVEQMMGESIQEIKLDQHMIVYKKIGPIFAALVTEPKNITKRQMTILIKSILSNFFDEYVVYLEEGLIEPSMFSGFGTSLDKIISANYSLKNVF
;
A
#
# COMPACT_ATOMS: atom_id res chain seq x y z
N MET A 1 -5.22 21.42 23.35
CA MET A 1 -4.72 20.26 22.57
C MET A 1 -5.02 20.51 21.10
N PRO A 2 -4.04 20.48 20.19
CA PRO A 2 -4.31 20.64 18.77
C PRO A 2 -5.10 19.41 18.27
N LYS A 3 -6.15 19.63 17.49
CA LYS A 3 -6.90 18.57 16.80
C LYS A 3 -5.91 17.81 15.91
N SER A 4 -5.62 16.56 16.25
CA SER A 4 -4.93 15.62 15.35
C SER A 4 -5.72 15.61 14.04
N SER A 5 -5.12 16.12 12.97
CA SER A 5 -5.65 15.92 11.63
C SER A 5 -5.69 14.42 11.40
N LYS A 6 -6.89 13.90 11.13
CA LYS A 6 -7.10 12.48 10.84
C LYS A 6 -6.21 12.12 9.64
N MET A 7 -5.40 11.07 9.77
CA MET A 7 -4.55 10.58 8.66
C MET A 7 -5.45 10.38 7.43
N PRO A 8 -5.14 10.93 6.24
CA PRO A 8 -6.02 10.79 5.08
C PRO A 8 -6.05 9.35 4.54
N ILE A 9 -4.99 8.58 4.80
CA ILE A 9 -4.89 7.15 4.47
C ILE A 9 -5.52 6.34 5.59
N ARG A 10 -6.30 5.35 5.19
CA ARG A 10 -6.90 4.38 6.09
C ARG A 10 -5.95 3.21 6.36
N ASP A 11 -5.58 2.52 5.30
CA ASP A 11 -4.79 1.28 5.35
C ASP A 11 -3.75 1.23 4.24
N ILE A 12 -2.65 0.54 4.50
CA ILE A 12 -1.56 0.29 3.55
C ILE A 12 -1.17 -1.18 3.63
N TYR A 13 -0.99 -1.80 2.47
CA TYR A 13 -0.55 -3.18 2.34
C TYR A 13 0.58 -3.27 1.32
N LEU A 14 1.63 -4.00 1.66
CA LEU A 14 2.63 -4.53 0.73
C LEU A 14 2.46 -6.05 0.69
N ILE A 15 2.19 -6.57 -0.50
CA ILE A 15 1.72 -7.92 -0.74
C ILE A 15 2.65 -8.56 -1.76
N HIS A 16 3.22 -9.71 -1.44
CA HIS A 16 3.96 -10.51 -2.39
C HIS A 16 2.98 -11.16 -3.39
N GLU A 17 3.40 -11.43 -4.62
CA GLU A 17 2.54 -12.00 -5.67
C GLU A 17 1.95 -13.38 -5.33
N SER A 18 2.51 -14.07 -4.33
CA SER A 18 1.92 -15.27 -3.73
C SER A 18 0.62 -15.01 -2.94
N GLY A 19 0.30 -13.76 -2.61
CA GLY A 19 -0.81 -13.37 -1.72
C GLY A 19 -0.39 -13.11 -0.27
N LEU A 20 0.86 -13.39 0.10
CA LEU A 20 1.38 -13.12 1.44
C LEU A 20 1.51 -11.60 1.68
N VAL A 21 0.94 -11.12 2.79
CA VAL A 21 1.11 -9.73 3.22
C VAL A 21 2.43 -9.59 3.97
N LEU A 22 3.38 -8.87 3.38
CA LEU A 22 4.71 -8.63 3.96
C LEU A 22 4.67 -7.50 4.98
N VAL A 23 3.94 -6.43 4.67
CA VAL A 23 3.77 -5.27 5.53
C VAL A 23 2.32 -4.81 5.48
N SER A 24 1.75 -4.54 6.65
CA SER A 24 0.45 -3.86 6.77
C SER A 24 0.54 -2.72 7.79
N ARG A 25 -0.20 -1.64 7.54
CA ARG A 25 -0.31 -0.50 8.45
C ARG A 25 -1.73 0.04 8.42
N HIS A 26 -2.33 0.11 9.60
CA HIS A 26 -3.69 0.57 9.81
C HIS A 26 -3.68 1.88 10.61
N TYR A 27 -4.20 2.96 10.02
CA TYR A 27 -4.29 4.27 10.68
C TYR A 27 -5.68 4.56 11.24
N HIS A 28 -6.65 3.71 10.91
CA HIS A 28 -8.00 3.75 11.45
C HIS A 28 -8.33 2.41 12.11
N ASN A 29 -9.11 2.46 13.18
CA ASN A 29 -9.56 1.25 13.87
C ASN A 29 -10.38 0.40 12.89
N GLY A 30 -9.88 -0.80 12.62
CA GLY A 30 -10.54 -1.82 11.81
C GLY A 30 -9.89 -3.17 12.11
N ASP A 31 -10.71 -4.20 12.23
CA ASP A 31 -10.25 -5.56 12.43
C ASP A 31 -10.17 -6.22 11.05
N THR A 32 -9.01 -6.13 10.42
CA THR A 32 -8.81 -6.66 9.05
C THR A 32 -7.76 -7.76 9.11
N GLN A 33 -8.11 -8.96 8.66
CA GLN A 33 -7.18 -10.08 8.59
C GLN A 33 -6.30 -9.95 7.34
N PRO A 34 -4.97 -9.77 7.48
CA PRO A 34 -4.08 -9.52 6.35
C PRO A 34 -4.14 -10.62 5.29
N ASP A 35 -4.23 -11.90 5.69
CA ASP A 35 -4.21 -13.04 4.78
C ASP A 35 -5.38 -13.04 3.79
N ILE A 36 -6.58 -12.66 4.26
CA ILE A 36 -7.77 -12.54 3.42
C ILE A 36 -7.58 -11.41 2.39
N ILE A 37 -7.03 -10.28 2.83
CA ILE A 37 -6.80 -9.11 1.98
C ILE A 37 -5.77 -9.41 0.89
N GLY A 38 -4.65 -10.05 1.25
CA GLY A 38 -3.60 -10.43 0.32
C GLY A 38 -4.11 -11.36 -0.77
N GLY A 39 -4.81 -12.44 -0.38
CA GLY A 39 -5.43 -13.37 -1.32
C GLY A 39 -6.45 -12.69 -2.25
N PHE A 40 -7.30 -11.81 -1.71
CA PHE A 40 -8.29 -11.07 -2.50
C PHE A 40 -7.63 -10.19 -3.59
N PHE A 41 -6.61 -9.42 -3.23
CA PHE A 41 -5.95 -8.53 -4.19
C PHE A 41 -5.27 -9.30 -5.32
N ILE A 42 -4.59 -10.41 -5.00
CA ILE A 42 -3.94 -11.24 -6.01
C ILE A 42 -4.96 -11.93 -6.92
N ALA A 43 -6.02 -12.52 -6.35
CA ALA A 43 -7.06 -13.17 -7.14
C ALA A 43 -7.71 -12.20 -8.13
N MET A 44 -8.02 -10.98 -7.67
CA MET A 44 -8.59 -9.95 -8.51
C MET A 44 -7.61 -9.44 -9.58
N ALA A 45 -6.35 -9.19 -9.22
CA ALA A 45 -5.32 -8.77 -10.17
C ALA A 45 -5.13 -9.81 -11.29
N ASN A 46 -4.98 -11.09 -10.91
CA ASN A 46 -4.83 -12.19 -11.86
C ASN A 46 -6.07 -12.35 -12.74
N PHE A 47 -7.27 -12.25 -12.16
CA PHE A 47 -8.52 -12.33 -12.92
C PHE A 47 -8.59 -11.25 -14.02
N VAL A 48 -8.33 -10.00 -13.68
CA VAL A 48 -8.43 -8.91 -14.67
C VAL A 48 -7.30 -8.98 -15.69
N GLU A 49 -6.08 -9.33 -15.28
CA GLU A 49 -4.97 -9.52 -16.23
C GLU A 49 -5.28 -10.65 -17.23
N GLN A 50 -5.86 -11.76 -16.77
CA GLN A 50 -6.23 -12.87 -17.64
C GLN A 50 -7.42 -12.56 -18.56
N MET A 51 -8.44 -11.86 -18.04
CA MET A 51 -9.68 -11.61 -18.79
C MET A 51 -9.58 -10.41 -19.72
N MET A 52 -8.84 -9.38 -19.32
CA MET A 52 -8.79 -8.07 -20.01
C MET A 52 -7.41 -7.75 -20.58
N GLY A 53 -6.35 -8.45 -20.15
CA GLY A 53 -4.97 -8.12 -20.56
C GLY A 53 -4.45 -6.82 -19.95
N GLU A 54 -5.10 -6.30 -18.91
CA GLU A 54 -4.77 -5.03 -18.28
C GLU A 54 -4.49 -5.18 -16.79
N SER A 55 -3.60 -4.34 -16.26
CA SER A 55 -3.43 -4.19 -14.82
C SER A 55 -4.49 -3.25 -14.28
N ILE A 56 -5.21 -3.69 -13.26
CA ILE A 56 -6.09 -2.76 -12.57
C ILE A 56 -5.24 -1.71 -11.84
N GLN A 57 -5.73 -0.47 -11.79
CA GLN A 57 -5.02 0.65 -11.16
C GLN A 57 -5.74 1.21 -9.94
N GLU A 58 -7.05 1.00 -9.87
CA GLU A 58 -7.93 1.65 -8.91
C GLU A 58 -9.23 0.85 -8.75
N ILE A 59 -9.70 0.73 -7.52
CA ILE A 59 -11.04 0.25 -7.19
C ILE A 59 -11.76 1.43 -6.53
N LYS A 60 -12.91 1.82 -7.07
CA LYS A 60 -13.76 2.87 -6.50
C LYS A 60 -15.00 2.25 -5.88
N LEU A 61 -15.24 2.59 -4.63
CA LEU A 61 -16.45 2.29 -3.87
C LEU A 61 -17.09 3.62 -3.45
N ASP A 62 -18.33 3.60 -2.99
CA ASP A 62 -19.07 4.82 -2.64
C ASP A 62 -18.36 5.70 -1.60
N GLN A 63 -17.72 5.07 -0.62
CA GLN A 63 -17.06 5.76 0.49
C GLN A 63 -15.53 5.59 0.49
N HIS A 64 -15.01 4.68 -0.33
CA HIS A 64 -13.61 4.29 -0.29
C HIS A 64 -13.01 4.21 -1.68
N MET A 65 -11.71 4.47 -1.76
CA MET A 65 -10.92 4.31 -2.96
C MET A 65 -9.69 3.50 -2.60
N ILE A 66 -9.40 2.52 -3.44
CA ILE A 66 -8.20 1.70 -3.33
C ILE A 66 -7.36 1.97 -4.55
N VAL A 67 -6.14 2.46 -4.36
CA VAL A 67 -5.16 2.61 -5.44
C VAL A 67 -4.06 1.59 -5.20
N TYR A 68 -3.61 0.97 -6.28
CA TYR A 68 -2.61 -0.07 -6.19
C TYR A 68 -1.68 -0.08 -7.37
N LYS A 69 -0.54 -0.72 -7.16
CA LYS A 69 0.50 -0.85 -8.16
C LYS A 69 1.33 -2.10 -7.90
N LYS A 70 1.63 -2.82 -8.98
CA LYS A 70 2.63 -3.89 -8.99
C LYS A 70 3.98 -3.32 -9.45
N ILE A 71 5.07 -3.65 -8.76
CA ILE A 71 6.46 -3.49 -9.22
C ILE A 71 7.18 -4.79 -8.86
N GLY A 72 7.73 -5.49 -9.86
CA GLY A 72 8.31 -6.82 -9.65
C GLY A 72 7.29 -7.76 -8.97
N PRO A 73 7.69 -8.54 -7.96
CA PRO A 73 6.78 -9.46 -7.26
C PRO A 73 5.93 -8.78 -6.18
N ILE A 74 6.03 -7.45 -6.00
CA ILE A 74 5.37 -6.73 -4.91
C ILE A 74 4.22 -5.88 -5.43
N PHE A 75 3.06 -6.06 -4.81
CA PHE A 75 1.89 -5.22 -4.93
C PHE A 75 1.80 -4.29 -3.72
N ALA A 76 1.67 -2.99 -3.97
CA ALA A 76 1.27 -2.03 -2.95
C ALA A 76 -0.20 -1.66 -3.14
N ALA A 77 -0.97 -1.64 -2.05
CA ALA A 77 -2.35 -1.17 -2.03
C ALA A 77 -2.55 -0.15 -0.91
N LEU A 78 -3.16 0.98 -1.23
CA LEU A 78 -3.53 2.03 -0.28
C LEU A 78 -5.04 2.20 -0.29
N VAL A 79 -5.64 2.28 0.89
CA VAL A 79 -7.07 2.51 1.09
C VAL A 79 -7.28 3.92 1.65
N THR A 80 -8.24 4.66 1.11
CA THR A 80 -8.60 6.02 1.56
C THR A 80 -10.08 6.30 1.38
N GLU A 81 -10.58 7.40 1.94
CA GLU A 81 -11.81 8.06 1.48
C GLU A 81 -11.50 8.99 0.29
N PRO A 82 -12.32 9.02 -0.78
CA PRO A 82 -12.05 9.82 -2.00
C PRO A 82 -11.90 11.32 -1.77
N LYS A 83 -12.56 11.87 -0.75
CA LYS A 83 -12.53 13.31 -0.41
C LYS A 83 -11.21 13.74 0.26
N ASN A 84 -10.41 12.81 0.77
CA ASN A 84 -9.22 13.13 1.57
C ASN A 84 -7.94 13.21 0.73
N ILE A 85 -7.88 12.46 -0.37
CA ILE A 85 -6.70 12.40 -1.24
C ILE A 85 -7.09 11.97 -2.66
N THR A 86 -6.43 12.58 -3.64
CA THR A 86 -6.63 12.24 -5.06
C THR A 86 -5.85 11.00 -5.48
N LYS A 87 -6.31 10.30 -6.53
CA LYS A 87 -5.58 9.18 -7.16
C LYS A 87 -4.13 9.55 -7.48
N ARG A 88 -3.89 10.72 -8.07
CA ARG A 88 -2.53 11.18 -8.44
C ARG A 88 -1.61 11.24 -7.22
N GLN A 89 -2.09 11.78 -6.10
CA GLN A 89 -1.33 11.87 -4.86
C GLN A 89 -1.05 10.48 -4.28
N MET A 90 -2.03 9.56 -4.30
CA MET A 90 -1.81 8.17 -3.88
C MET A 90 -0.81 7.43 -4.78
N THR A 91 -0.86 7.64 -6.09
CA THR A 91 0.09 7.04 -7.04
C THR A 91 1.52 7.51 -6.78
N ILE A 92 1.72 8.80 -6.46
CA ILE A 92 3.03 9.33 -6.07
C ILE A 92 3.51 8.67 -4.78
N LEU A 93 2.63 8.59 -3.77
CA LEU A 93 2.96 7.97 -2.50
C LEU A 93 3.30 6.49 -2.63
N ILE A 94 2.52 5.73 -3.39
CA ILE A 94 2.80 4.31 -3.69
C ILE A 94 4.16 4.13 -4.33
N LYS A 95 4.52 4.98 -5.31
CA LYS A 95 5.84 4.93 -5.94
C LYS A 95 6.95 5.19 -4.91
N SER A 96 6.76 6.15 -4.01
CA SER A 96 7.73 6.44 -2.95
C SER A 96 7.86 5.28 -1.97
N ILE A 97 6.74 4.69 -1.53
CA ILE A 97 6.74 3.51 -0.65
C ILE A 97 7.46 2.34 -1.30
N LEU A 98 7.09 1.98 -2.54
CA LEU A 98 7.71 0.86 -3.25
C LEU A 98 9.20 1.08 -3.48
N SER A 99 9.61 2.28 -3.89
CA SER A 99 11.05 2.59 -4.07
C SER A 99 11.82 2.35 -2.78
N ASN A 100 11.39 2.93 -1.65
CA ASN A 100 12.08 2.76 -0.37
C ASN A 100 12.06 1.31 0.10
N PHE A 101 10.95 0.58 -0.14
CA PHE A 101 10.87 -0.82 0.22
C PHE A 101 11.89 -1.67 -0.55
N PHE A 102 12.02 -1.46 -1.86
CA PHE A 102 13.02 -2.16 -2.65
C PHE A 102 14.44 -1.72 -2.29
N ASP A 103 14.68 -0.44 -2.06
CA ASP A 103 15.99 0.06 -1.62
C ASP A 103 16.46 -0.60 -0.31
N GLU A 104 15.52 -0.86 0.62
CA GLU A 104 15.81 -1.50 1.90
C GLU A 104 15.89 -3.04 1.81
N TYR A 105 15.06 -3.68 0.96
CA TYR A 105 14.82 -5.12 1.04
C TYR A 105 15.00 -5.93 -0.24
N VAL A 106 15.48 -5.35 -1.35
CA VAL A 106 15.63 -6.06 -2.63
C VAL A 106 16.44 -7.35 -2.52
N VAL A 107 17.53 -7.36 -1.73
CA VAL A 107 18.39 -8.54 -1.57
C VAL A 107 17.61 -9.72 -0.98
N TYR A 108 16.79 -9.50 0.04
CA TYR A 108 15.96 -10.55 0.64
C TYR A 108 14.95 -11.11 -0.37
N LEU A 109 14.34 -10.23 -1.16
CA LEU A 109 13.38 -10.65 -2.19
C LEU A 109 14.03 -11.48 -3.30
N GLU A 110 15.23 -11.10 -3.74
CA GLU A 110 16.01 -11.84 -4.74
C GLU A 110 16.46 -13.22 -4.24
N GLU A 111 16.73 -13.35 -2.95
CA GLU A 111 17.04 -14.63 -2.29
C GLU A 111 15.77 -15.45 -1.97
N GLY A 112 14.58 -14.95 -2.26
CA GLY A 112 13.30 -15.63 -1.99
C GLY A 112 12.89 -15.61 -0.50
N LEU A 113 13.53 -14.77 0.31
CA LEU A 113 13.26 -14.61 1.72
C LEU A 113 12.06 -13.67 1.93
N ILE A 114 10.87 -14.27 2.00
CA ILE A 114 9.58 -13.54 2.04
C ILE A 114 8.86 -13.63 3.39
N GLU A 115 9.53 -14.02 4.47
CA GLU A 115 8.90 -14.10 5.80
C GLU A 115 8.51 -12.70 6.32
N PRO A 116 7.24 -12.44 6.72
CA PRO A 116 6.78 -11.09 7.10
C PRO A 116 7.58 -10.46 8.26
N SER A 117 8.12 -11.27 9.16
CA SER A 117 8.98 -10.84 10.27
C SER A 117 10.21 -10.06 9.81
N MET A 118 10.77 -10.41 8.64
CA MET A 118 11.96 -9.76 8.06
C MET A 118 11.69 -8.30 7.65
N PHE A 119 10.44 -7.98 7.34
CA PHE A 119 10.01 -6.64 6.89
C PHE A 119 9.38 -5.80 8.01
N SER A 120 9.35 -6.32 9.25
CA SER A 120 8.73 -5.65 10.40
C SER A 120 9.32 -4.27 10.70
N GLY A 121 10.61 -4.05 10.40
CA GLY A 121 11.29 -2.76 10.53
C GLY A 121 10.72 -1.67 9.62
N PHE A 122 10.16 -2.05 8.47
CA PHE A 122 9.70 -1.11 7.46
C PHE A 122 8.54 -0.22 7.93
N GLY A 123 7.77 -0.65 8.94
CA GLY A 123 6.67 0.15 9.48
C GLY A 123 7.11 1.56 9.92
N THR A 124 8.33 1.71 10.45
CA THR A 124 8.88 3.02 10.83
C THR A 124 9.26 3.86 9.60
N SER A 125 9.86 3.24 8.58
CA SER A 125 10.14 3.90 7.30
C SER A 125 8.85 4.36 6.62
N LEU A 126 7.81 3.53 6.65
CA LEU A 126 6.50 3.84 6.09
C LEU A 126 5.90 5.13 6.70
N ASP A 127 5.90 5.24 8.03
CA ASP A 127 5.40 6.42 8.72
C ASP A 127 6.20 7.69 8.37
N LYS A 128 7.52 7.57 8.20
CA LYS A 128 8.39 8.67 7.75
C LYS A 128 8.07 9.11 6.32
N ILE A 129 7.90 8.15 5.40
CA ILE A 129 7.54 8.41 3.99
C ILE A 129 6.20 9.16 3.92
N ILE A 130 5.22 8.68 4.69
CA ILE A 130 3.88 9.26 4.74
C ILE A 130 3.93 10.67 5.31
N SER A 131 4.54 10.85 6.48
CA SER A 131 4.67 12.17 7.11
C SER A 131 5.41 13.16 6.23
N ALA A 132 6.49 12.77 5.53
CA ALA A 132 7.17 13.64 4.58
C ALA A 132 6.25 14.07 3.42
N ASN A 133 5.51 13.13 2.83
CA ASN A 133 4.59 13.40 1.72
C ASN A 133 3.39 14.28 2.11
N TYR A 134 2.98 14.28 3.39
CA TYR A 134 1.91 15.13 3.89
C TYR A 134 2.40 16.44 4.51
N SER A 135 3.60 16.49 5.07
CA SER A 135 4.21 17.72 5.60
C SER A 135 4.54 18.70 4.48
N LEU A 136 4.97 18.20 3.32
CA LEU A 136 5.23 19.00 2.12
C LEU A 136 3.98 19.69 1.53
N LYS A 137 2.77 19.28 1.92
CA LYS A 137 1.50 19.88 1.46
C LYS A 137 0.94 20.96 2.38
N ASN A 138 1.54 21.18 3.55
CA ASN A 138 1.20 22.32 4.41
C ASN A 138 2.10 23.54 4.16
N VAL A 139 2.97 23.48 3.14
CA VAL A 139 3.94 24.53 2.80
C VAL A 139 3.58 25.26 1.48
N PHE A 140 2.52 24.81 0.78
CA PHE A 140 1.99 25.46 -0.44
C PHE A 140 0.49 25.67 -0.35
#